data_AF-A0A135YYY8-F1
#
_entry.id   AF-A0A135YYY8-F1
#
_cell.length_a   1.000
_cell.length_b   1.000
_cell.length_c   1.000
_cell.angle_alpha   90.00
_cell.angle_beta   90.00
_cell.angle_gamma   90.00
#
_symmetry.space_group_name_H-M   'P 1'
#
loop_
_entity.id
_entity.type
_entity.pdbx_description
1 polymer ?
#
loop_
_entity_poly.entity_id
_entity_poly.type
_entity_poly.pdbx_seq_one_letter_code
_entity_poly.pdbx_strand_id
1 'polypeptide(L)'
;MSIYENYYQIGGVKQHKEFEDYLEKILFDKQERERFYRAILKINNDVSVDTFKPYFEEYAAERKSNQQDYTPDSVAKILATITRGSNDTGYSGYDMTAGTGTLIIQKWWDDMNCET
;
A
#
# COMPACT_ATOMS: atom_id res chain seq x y z
N MET A 1 -1.00 -12.61 -17.46
CA MET A 1 0.16 -12.00 -16.81
C MET A 1 -0.27 -11.66 -15.40
N SER A 2 0.39 -12.19 -14.37
CA SER A 2 0.06 -11.84 -12.98
C SER A 2 0.31 -10.34 -12.77
N ILE A 3 -0.37 -9.73 -11.80
CA ILE A 3 -0.14 -8.31 -11.50
C ILE A 3 1.34 -8.04 -11.12
N TYR A 4 2.02 -9.05 -10.56
CA TYR A 4 3.42 -8.99 -10.15
C TYR A 4 4.40 -8.97 -11.33
N GLU A 5 4.08 -9.67 -12.42
CA GLU A 5 4.89 -9.65 -13.64
C GLU A 5 4.96 -8.24 -14.24
N ASN A 6 3.87 -7.46 -14.14
CA ASN A 6 3.90 -6.05 -14.55
C ASN A 6 4.82 -5.22 -13.65
N TYR A 7 4.80 -5.45 -12.34
CA TYR A 7 5.65 -4.71 -11.39
C TYR A 7 7.13 -4.98 -11.67
N TYR A 8 7.48 -6.24 -11.95
CA TYR A 8 8.84 -6.65 -12.31
C TYR A 8 9.30 -6.03 -13.64
N GLN A 9 8.43 -6.02 -14.65
CA GLN A 9 8.74 -5.36 -15.93
C GLN A 9 8.98 -3.85 -15.76
N ILE A 10 8.17 -3.17 -14.94
CA ILE A 10 8.38 -1.74 -14.64
C ILE A 10 9.71 -1.55 -13.89
N GLY A 11 10.01 -2.39 -12.90
CA GLY A 11 11.26 -2.31 -12.14
C GLY A 11 12.51 -2.75 -12.92
N GLY A 12 12.34 -3.42 -14.06
CA GLY A 12 13.46 -4.01 -14.81
C GLY A 12 14.11 -5.21 -14.10
N VAL A 13 13.33 -5.92 -13.27
CA VAL A 13 13.78 -7.04 -12.42
C VAL A 13 13.07 -8.34 -12.83
N LYS A 14 13.51 -9.48 -12.29
CA LYS A 14 12.98 -10.80 -12.69
C LYS A 14 12.35 -11.60 -11.55
N GLN A 15 12.66 -11.27 -10.31
CA GLN A 15 12.23 -12.04 -9.15
C GLN A 15 11.97 -11.16 -7.93
N HIS A 16 11.23 -11.71 -6.96
CA HIS A 16 10.78 -11.01 -5.76
C HIS A 16 11.90 -10.28 -5.01
N LYS A 17 13.02 -10.96 -4.73
CA LYS A 17 14.15 -10.36 -4.01
C LYS A 17 14.76 -9.16 -4.75
N GLU A 18 14.92 -9.27 -6.07
CA GLU A 18 15.41 -8.14 -6.88
C GLU A 18 14.43 -6.98 -6.89
N PHE A 19 13.13 -7.26 -6.81
CA PHE A 19 12.10 -6.23 -6.72
C PHE A 19 12.14 -5.49 -5.38
N GLU A 20 12.33 -6.20 -4.26
CA GLU A 20 12.53 -5.56 -2.96
C GLU A 20 13.79 -4.68 -2.96
N ASP A 21 14.93 -5.21 -3.43
CA ASP A 21 16.17 -4.45 -3.58
C ASP A 21 15.98 -3.21 -4.48
N TYR A 22 15.19 -3.33 -5.54
CA TYR A 22 14.83 -2.21 -6.41
C TYR A 22 13.98 -1.16 -5.67
N LEU A 23 12.94 -1.56 -4.93
CA LEU A 23 12.11 -0.64 -4.16
C LEU A 23 12.92 0.13 -3.10
N GLU A 24 13.85 -0.53 -2.41
CA GLU A 24 14.76 0.11 -1.48
C GLU A 24 15.66 1.13 -2.17
N LYS A 25 16.25 0.74 -3.30
CA LYS A 25 17.14 1.62 -4.07
C LYS A 25 16.45 2.90 -4.54
N ILE A 26 15.20 2.79 -5.00
CA ILE A 26 14.46 3.96 -5.51
C ILE A 26 13.86 4.81 -4.38
N LEU A 27 13.86 4.33 -3.12
CA LEU A 27 13.19 5.01 -2.00
C LEU A 27 13.60 6.48 -1.87
N PHE A 28 14.88 6.79 -2.06
CA PHE A 28 15.42 8.16 -2.00
C PHE A 28 15.72 8.78 -3.38
N ASP A 29 15.55 8.03 -4.47
CA ASP A 29 15.60 8.56 -5.84
C ASP A 29 14.22 9.05 -6.26
N LYS A 30 13.95 10.35 -6.05
CA LYS A 30 12.64 10.94 -6.38
C LYS A 30 12.22 10.70 -7.83
N GLN A 31 13.14 10.83 -8.78
CA GLN A 31 12.81 10.76 -10.20
C GLN A 31 12.39 9.33 -10.56
N GLU A 32 13.17 8.34 -10.14
CA GLU A 32 12.88 6.94 -10.43
C GLU A 32 11.66 6.45 -9.64
N ARG A 33 11.53 6.84 -8.37
CA ARG A 33 10.36 6.55 -7.53
C ARG A 33 9.06 7.04 -8.17
N GLU A 34 9.03 8.29 -8.60
CA GLU A 34 7.84 8.84 -9.27
C GLU A 34 7.58 8.17 -10.62
N ARG A 35 8.62 7.90 -11.41
CA ARG A 35 8.48 7.18 -12.69
C ARG A 35 7.89 5.78 -12.49
N PHE A 36 8.34 5.06 -11.46
CA PHE A 36 7.81 3.75 -11.07
C PHE A 36 6.33 3.84 -10.67
N TYR A 37 5.98 4.64 -9.66
CA TYR A 37 4.60 4.71 -9.17
C TYR A 37 3.62 5.27 -10.22
N ARG A 38 4.06 6.19 -11.10
CA ARG A 38 3.24 6.64 -12.24
C ARG A 38 2.97 5.53 -13.25
N ALA A 39 3.90 4.60 -13.44
CA ALA A 39 3.67 3.44 -14.29
C ALA A 39 2.70 2.45 -13.65
N ILE A 40 2.79 2.24 -12.33
CA ILE A 40 1.84 1.44 -11.55
C ILE A 40 0.42 2.02 -11.66
N LEU A 41 0.26 3.34 -11.50
CA LEU A 41 -1.03 4.02 -11.61
C LEU A 41 -1.68 3.91 -13.01
N LYS A 42 -0.90 3.64 -14.06
CA LYS A 42 -1.45 3.37 -15.41
C LYS A 42 -2.06 1.98 -15.53
N ILE A 43 -1.69 1.05 -14.65
CA ILE A 43 -2.25 -0.32 -14.60
C ILE A 43 -3.51 -0.32 -13.74
N ASN A 44 -3.41 0.25 -12.54
CA ASN A 44 -4.53 0.42 -11.62
C ASN A 44 -4.39 1.78 -10.91
N ASN A 45 -5.36 2.65 -11.09
CA ASN A 45 -5.42 3.97 -10.45
C ASN A 45 -6.39 4.02 -9.26
N ASP A 46 -6.99 2.89 -8.88
CA ASP A 46 -7.77 2.78 -7.65
C ASP A 46 -6.84 2.78 -6.43
N VAL A 47 -6.69 3.96 -5.83
CA VAL A 47 -5.90 4.20 -4.63
C VAL A 47 -6.70 4.01 -3.33
N SER A 48 -7.96 3.54 -3.42
CA SER A 48 -8.76 3.17 -2.24
C SER A 48 -8.39 1.80 -1.67
N VAL A 49 -7.58 1.04 -2.40
CA VAL A 49 -7.14 -0.31 -2.05
C VAL A 49 -5.62 -0.38 -1.89
N ASP A 50 -5.17 -1.33 -1.09
CA ASP A 50 -3.75 -1.59 -0.90
C ASP A 50 -3.16 -2.31 -2.12
N THR A 51 -2.44 -1.56 -2.94
CA THR A 51 -1.85 -2.03 -4.21
C THR A 51 -0.83 -3.15 -4.03
N PHE A 52 -0.13 -3.18 -2.88
CA PHE A 52 0.95 -4.13 -2.64
C PHE A 52 0.57 -5.25 -1.67
N LYS A 53 -0.58 -5.18 -0.99
CA LYS A 53 -1.06 -6.25 -0.09
C LYS A 53 -0.99 -7.64 -0.73
N PRO A 54 -1.55 -7.91 -1.93
CA PRO A 54 -1.47 -9.25 -2.52
C PRO A 54 -0.04 -9.72 -2.77
N TYR A 55 0.84 -8.78 -3.17
CA TYR A 55 2.25 -9.06 -3.42
C TYR A 55 2.97 -9.48 -2.13
N PHE A 56 2.82 -8.69 -1.07
CA PHE A 56 3.46 -9.01 0.20
C PHE A 56 2.78 -10.19 0.92
N GLU A 57 1.50 -10.46 0.68
CA GLU A 57 0.83 -11.68 1.14
C GLU A 57 1.39 -12.94 0.47
N GLU A 58 1.76 -12.88 -0.81
CA GLU A 58 2.33 -14.01 -1.53
C GLU A 58 3.77 -14.30 -1.10
N TYR A 59 4.60 -13.25 -0.97
CA TYR A 59 6.05 -13.42 -0.81
C TYR A 59 6.58 -13.13 0.60
N ALA A 60 5.99 -12.15 1.32
CA ALA A 60 6.45 -11.71 2.63
C ALA A 60 5.59 -12.22 3.78
N ALA A 61 4.47 -12.90 3.50
CA ALA A 61 3.76 -13.67 4.50
C ALA A 61 4.56 -14.93 4.83
N GLU A 62 5.68 -14.77 5.54
CA GLU A 62 6.26 -15.86 6.32
C GLU A 62 5.30 -16.20 7.48
N ARG A 63 4.11 -16.72 7.15
CA ARG A 63 3.07 -17.14 8.11
C ARG A 63 3.63 -18.13 9.15
N LYS A 64 4.70 -18.84 8.78
CA LYS A 64 5.34 -19.87 9.62
C LYS A 64 6.35 -19.34 10.65
N SER A 65 7.01 -18.21 10.41
CA SER A 65 8.06 -17.69 11.31
C SER A 65 7.55 -16.55 12.19
N ASN A 66 6.81 -15.59 11.60
CA ASN A 66 6.52 -14.31 12.24
C ASN A 66 5.04 -14.06 12.56
N GLN A 67 4.13 -14.96 12.14
CA GLN A 67 2.67 -14.88 12.39
C GLN A 67 2.08 -13.49 12.13
N GLN A 68 2.60 -12.76 11.14
CA GLN A 68 2.02 -11.46 10.80
C GLN A 68 0.73 -11.70 10.02
N ASP A 69 -0.39 -11.47 10.70
CA ASP A 69 -1.70 -11.44 10.07
C ASP A 69 -1.94 -10.06 9.46
N TYR A 70 -2.27 -10.03 8.17
CA TYR A 70 -2.73 -8.79 7.53
C TYR A 70 -4.06 -8.37 8.13
N THR A 71 -4.22 -7.06 8.37
CA THR A 71 -5.51 -6.50 8.78
C THR A 71 -6.54 -6.72 7.67
N PRO A 72 -7.64 -7.45 7.93
CA PRO A 72 -8.71 -7.60 6.95
C PRO A 72 -9.36 -6.24 6.65
N ASP A 73 -9.80 -6.05 5.40
CA ASP A 73 -10.37 -4.77 4.96
C ASP A 73 -11.61 -4.38 5.78
N SER A 74 -12.40 -5.35 6.24
CA SER A 74 -13.54 -5.09 7.13
C SER A 74 -13.13 -4.46 8.46
N VAL A 75 -12.04 -4.94 9.06
CA VAL A 75 -11.49 -4.39 10.32
C VAL A 75 -10.92 -2.99 10.08
N ALA A 76 -10.18 -2.82 8.98
CA ALA A 76 -9.60 -1.54 8.61
C ALA A 76 -10.68 -0.46 8.37
N LYS A 77 -11.78 -0.80 7.69
CA LYS A 77 -12.92 0.10 7.47
C LYS A 77 -13.62 0.52 8.75
N ILE A 78 -13.83 -0.42 9.66
CA ILE A 78 -14.41 -0.13 10.98
C ILE A 78 -13.51 0.85 11.75
N LEU A 79 -12.19 0.59 11.76
CA LEU A 79 -11.24 1.46 12.46
C LEU A 79 -11.18 2.86 11.85
N ALA A 80 -11.22 2.97 10.51
CA ALA A 80 -11.29 4.23 9.80
C ALA A 80 -12.52 5.06 10.24
N THR A 81 -13.70 4.43 10.28
CA THR A 81 -14.94 5.08 10.72
C THR A 81 -14.87 5.54 12.17
N ILE A 82 -14.31 4.72 13.08
CA ILE A 82 -14.18 5.05 14.51
C ILE A 82 -13.22 6.22 14.74
N THR A 83 -12.15 6.29 13.95
CA THR A 83 -11.08 7.28 14.12
C THR A 83 -11.27 8.54 13.28
N ARG A 84 -12.42 8.68 12.61
CA ARG A 84 -12.76 9.84 11.79
C ARG A 84 -12.62 11.13 12.59
N GLY A 85 -11.92 12.11 12.00
CA GLY A 85 -11.76 13.43 12.62
C GLY A 85 -13.05 14.24 12.54
N SER A 86 -13.22 15.24 13.40
CA SER A 86 -14.20 16.30 13.16
C SER A 86 -13.70 17.15 11.99
N ASN A 87 -14.56 17.41 11.00
CA ASN A 87 -14.26 18.07 9.71
C ASN A 87 -13.63 19.50 9.81
N ASP A 88 -13.31 19.98 11.02
CA ASP A 88 -12.97 21.37 11.30
C ASP A 88 -11.47 21.70 11.23
N THR A 89 -10.56 20.71 11.21
CA THR A 89 -9.11 20.97 11.31
C THR A 89 -8.20 20.16 10.36
N GLY A 90 -8.78 19.47 9.38
CA GLY A 90 -8.04 18.73 8.34
C GLY A 90 -7.79 17.25 8.66
N TYR A 91 -7.38 16.49 7.63
CA TYR A 91 -7.16 15.04 7.74
C TYR A 91 -5.80 14.71 8.34
N SER A 92 -5.80 13.79 9.30
CA SER A 92 -4.58 13.21 9.85
C SER A 92 -4.79 11.75 10.22
N GLY A 93 -3.70 10.98 10.16
CA GLY A 93 -3.66 9.57 10.52
C GLY A 93 -2.23 9.16 10.80
N TYR A 94 -2.05 8.30 11.81
CA TYR A 94 -0.75 7.79 12.20
C TYR A 94 -0.83 6.31 12.54
N ASP A 95 0.06 5.53 11.96
CA ASP A 95 0.19 4.10 12.20
C ASP A 95 1.68 3.76 12.27
N MET A 96 2.15 3.45 13.47
CA MET A 96 3.56 3.13 13.75
C MET A 96 3.98 1.79 13.16
N THR A 97 3.01 0.94 12.86
CA THR A 97 3.19 -0.45 12.46
C THR A 97 2.43 -0.71 11.17
N ALA A 98 2.49 0.26 10.25
CA ALA A 98 1.61 0.31 9.10
C ALA A 98 1.71 -0.88 8.15
N GLY A 99 2.85 -1.59 8.14
CA GLY A 99 3.10 -2.64 7.16
C GLY A 99 2.96 -2.07 5.75
N THR A 100 2.09 -2.67 4.93
CA THR A 100 1.74 -2.18 3.59
C THR A 100 0.85 -0.94 3.60
N GLY A 101 0.33 -0.53 4.76
CA GLY A 101 -0.40 0.71 4.96
C GLY A 101 -1.92 0.57 4.89
N THR A 102 -2.47 -0.65 4.91
CA THR A 102 -3.92 -0.89 4.77
C THR A 102 -4.77 -0.01 5.70
N LEU A 103 -4.39 0.17 6.97
CA LEU A 103 -5.12 1.03 7.92
C LEU A 103 -5.12 2.50 7.50
N ILE A 104 -3.96 3.03 7.09
CA ILE A 104 -3.82 4.42 6.64
C ILE A 104 -4.57 4.67 5.33
N ILE A 105 -4.53 3.72 4.40
CA ILE A 105 -5.25 3.81 3.13
C ILE A 105 -6.76 3.88 3.38
N GLN A 106 -7.31 2.99 4.22
CA GLN A 106 -8.74 3.03 4.55
C GLN A 106 -9.13 4.29 5.33
N LYS A 107 -8.27 4.78 6.23
CA LYS A 107 -8.49 6.05 6.94
C LYS A 107 -8.58 7.23 5.98
N TRP A 108 -7.60 7.34 5.07
CA TRP A 108 -7.59 8.40 4.07
C TRP A 108 -8.82 8.33 3.15
N TRP A 109 -9.21 7.13 2.73
CA TRP A 109 -10.38 6.96 1.88
C TRP A 109 -11.70 7.31 2.60
N ASP A 110 -11.85 6.92 3.87
CA ASP A 110 -13.01 7.27 4.68
C ASP A 110 -13.10 8.80 4.87
N ASP A 111 -11.98 9.43 5.22
CA ASP A 111 -11.85 10.88 5.38
C ASP A 111 -12.29 11.63 4.10
N MET A 112 -11.77 11.24 2.94
CA MET A 112 -12.12 11.86 1.64
C MET A 112 -13.62 11.72 1.29
N ASN A 113 -14.28 10.65 1.71
CA ASN A 113 -15.71 10.43 1.42
C ASN A 113 -16.65 11.13 2.40
N CYS A 114 -16.13 11.65 3.51
CA CYS A 114 -16.93 12.36 4.52
C CYS A 114 -17.05 13.87 4.28
N GLU A 115 -16.54 14.37 3.14
CA GLU A 115 -16.67 15.75 2.66
C GLU A 115 -18.07 16.11 2.12
N THR A 116 -19.10 15.32 2.42
CA THR A 116 -20.50 15.60 2.02
C THR A 116 -21.25 16.39 3.08
#